data_AF-A0A927LME7-F1
#
_entry.id   AF-A0A927LME7-F1
#
_cell.length_a   1.000
_cell.length_b   1.000
_cell.length_c   1.000
_cell.angle_alpha   90.00
_cell.angle_beta   90.00
_cell.angle_gamma   90.00
#
_symmetry.space_group_name_H-M   'P 1'
#
loop_
_entity.id
_entity.type
_entity.pdbx_description
1 polymer ?
#
loop_
_entity_poly.entity_id
_entity_poly.type
_entity_poly.pdbx_seq_one_letter_code
_entity_poly.pdbx_strand_id
1 'polypeptide(L)'
;MNRNQWQQLENGISEEELASWKASIDDGGYSAFHMLLEGFKNKLKQFQESDSDAVISWITTARELFPQPERFSPSWSQVWDELQQIAEVKIKLLQTVAPGEREGEWQLILDNPHTIQEVVCHTGLSFHEAAYLYSYFRPGLQKNEYIRLQKVQSMYTEIGS
;
A
#
# COMPACT_ATOMS: atom_id res chain seq x y z
N MET A 1 9.46 4.37 -13.78
CA MET A 1 9.55 5.59 -12.96
C MET A 1 11.01 5.73 -12.54
N ASN A 2 11.67 6.85 -12.86
CA ASN A 2 13.10 7.00 -12.60
C ASN A 2 13.37 7.17 -11.11
N ARG A 3 14.46 6.57 -10.60
CA ARG A 3 14.91 6.69 -9.20
C ARG A 3 15.01 8.15 -8.74
N ASN A 4 15.36 9.06 -9.66
CA ASN A 4 15.43 10.50 -9.46
C ASN A 4 14.10 11.16 -9.04
N GLN A 5 12.95 10.72 -9.55
CA GLN A 5 11.67 11.39 -9.27
C GLN A 5 11.20 11.17 -7.83
N TRP A 6 11.51 10.01 -7.24
CA TRP A 6 11.25 9.72 -5.83
C TRP A 6 12.23 10.45 -4.90
N GLN A 7 13.51 10.51 -5.28
CA GLN A 7 14.53 11.25 -4.54
C GLN A 7 14.26 12.76 -4.53
N GLN A 8 13.61 13.29 -5.57
CA GLN A 8 13.14 14.68 -5.58
C GLN A 8 12.04 14.89 -4.52
N LEU A 9 11.02 14.03 -4.46
CA LEU A 9 9.98 14.09 -3.42
C LEU A 9 10.52 13.91 -1.99
N GLU A 10 11.61 13.17 -1.83
CA GLU A 10 12.27 12.91 -0.53
C GLU A 10 13.04 14.12 0.04
N ASN A 11 13.55 15.03 -0.80
CA ASN A 11 14.51 16.07 -0.37
C ASN A 11 13.99 17.51 -0.39
N GLY A 12 12.67 17.70 -0.51
CA GLY A 12 12.06 19.03 -0.66
C GLY A 12 12.23 19.54 -2.08
N ILE A 13 11.21 19.29 -2.91
CA ILE A 13 11.19 19.73 -4.30
C ILE A 13 11.01 21.25 -4.34
N SER A 14 11.80 21.94 -5.16
CA SER A 14 11.55 23.36 -5.46
C SER A 14 10.23 23.54 -6.22
N GLU A 15 9.57 24.71 -6.09
CA GLU A 15 8.32 24.96 -6.81
C GLU A 15 8.44 24.75 -8.34
N GLU A 16 9.61 25.06 -8.90
CA GLU A 16 9.90 24.91 -10.33
C GLU A 16 10.02 23.44 -10.76
N GLU A 17 10.64 22.60 -9.95
CA GLU A 17 10.72 21.16 -10.19
C GLU A 17 9.36 20.46 -10.01
N LEU A 18 8.54 20.92 -9.05
CA LEU A 18 7.15 20.44 -8.87
C LEU A 18 6.31 20.76 -10.12
N ALA A 19 6.43 21.98 -10.64
CA ALA A 19 5.72 22.41 -11.83
C ALA A 19 6.14 21.60 -13.08
N SER A 20 7.44 21.38 -13.26
CA SER A 20 7.97 20.56 -14.35
C SER A 20 7.50 19.11 -14.26
N TRP A 21 7.52 18.53 -13.06
CA TRP A 21 7.05 17.18 -12.84
C TRP A 21 5.55 17.05 -13.13
N LYS A 22 4.73 17.97 -12.62
CA LYS A 22 3.29 18.01 -12.92
C LYS A 22 3.03 18.07 -14.43
N ALA A 23 3.74 18.94 -15.15
CA ALA A 23 3.63 19.06 -16.60
C ALA A 23 3.97 17.74 -17.32
N SER A 24 5.01 17.02 -16.87
CA SER A 24 5.39 15.73 -17.45
C SER A 24 4.32 14.64 -17.30
N ILE A 25 3.58 14.65 -16.18
CA ILE A 25 2.49 13.71 -15.93
C ILE A 25 1.25 14.10 -16.74
N ASP A 26 0.96 15.40 -16.84
CA ASP A 26 -0.16 15.92 -17.63
C ASP A 26 0.00 15.58 -19.12
N ASP A 27 1.21 15.76 -19.69
CA ASP A 27 1.52 15.44 -21.08
C ASP A 27 1.50 13.92 -21.34
N GLY A 28 2.04 13.13 -20.41
CA GLY A 28 2.04 11.68 -20.50
C GLY A 28 0.69 11.00 -20.23
N GLY A 29 -0.31 11.75 -19.76
CA GLY A 29 -1.68 11.30 -19.56
C GLY A 29 -1.79 10.03 -18.71
N TYR A 30 -2.65 9.09 -19.16
CA TYR A 30 -2.93 7.84 -18.47
C TYR A 30 -1.67 7.06 -18.09
N SER A 31 -0.74 6.85 -19.02
CA SER A 31 0.42 5.98 -18.80
C SER A 31 1.37 6.56 -17.77
N ALA A 32 1.62 7.87 -17.80
CA ALA A 32 2.47 8.53 -16.82
C ALA A 32 1.84 8.49 -15.42
N PHE A 33 0.54 8.77 -15.33
CA PHE A 33 -0.17 8.70 -14.05
C PHE A 33 -0.27 7.27 -13.50
N HIS A 34 -0.49 6.27 -14.34
CA HIS A 34 -0.44 4.86 -13.94
C HIS A 34 0.92 4.51 -13.32
N MET A 35 2.03 4.92 -13.96
CA MET A 35 3.37 4.68 -13.43
C MET A 35 3.63 5.38 -12.10
N LEU A 36 3.05 6.57 -11.88
CA LEU A 36 3.06 7.27 -10.60
C LEU A 36 2.39 6.42 -9.51
N LEU A 37 1.16 5.95 -9.78
CA LEU A 37 0.40 5.11 -8.84
C LEU A 37 1.13 3.80 -8.52
N GLU A 38 1.71 3.14 -9.52
CA GLU A 38 2.51 1.93 -9.31
C GLU A 38 3.73 2.19 -8.41
N GLY A 39 4.37 3.36 -8.56
CA GLY A 39 5.44 3.73 -7.66
C GLY A 39 4.95 3.97 -6.22
N PHE A 40 3.78 4.58 -6.02
CA PHE A 40 3.15 4.68 -4.69
C PHE A 40 2.86 3.30 -4.10
N LYS A 41 2.27 2.38 -4.86
CA LYS A 41 2.01 1.01 -4.38
C LYS A 41 3.29 0.29 -3.96
N ASN A 42 4.36 0.44 -4.75
CA ASN A 42 5.66 -0.14 -4.42
C ASN A 42 6.25 0.46 -3.13
N LYS A 43 6.18 1.78 -2.96
CA LYS A 43 6.59 2.45 -1.71
C LYS A 43 5.74 1.99 -0.53
N LEU A 44 4.42 1.91 -0.69
CA LEU A 44 3.49 1.39 0.33
C LEU A 44 3.84 -0.04 0.76
N LYS A 45 4.25 -0.90 -0.18
CA LYS A 45 4.71 -2.26 0.13
C LYS A 45 5.98 -2.25 0.97
N GLN A 46 6.95 -1.41 0.63
CA GLN A 46 8.32 -1.48 1.15
C GLN A 46 8.61 -0.61 2.37
N PHE A 47 7.83 0.45 2.63
CA PHE A 47 8.17 1.41 3.68
C PHE A 47 8.26 0.79 5.07
N GLN A 48 9.18 1.31 5.87
CA GLN A 48 9.39 0.99 7.27
C GLN A 48 8.79 2.07 8.17
N GLU A 49 8.73 1.80 9.47
CA GLU A 49 8.16 2.72 10.45
C GLU A 49 8.81 4.11 10.43
N SER A 50 10.13 4.19 10.18
CA SER A 50 10.86 5.45 10.02
C SER A 50 10.40 6.30 8.82
N ASP A 51 9.79 5.68 7.83
CA ASP A 51 9.37 6.34 6.59
C ASP A 51 7.93 6.84 6.65
N SER A 52 7.21 6.59 7.76
CA SER A 52 5.77 6.80 7.89
C SER A 52 5.36 8.24 7.54
N ASP A 53 6.03 9.23 8.12
CA ASP A 53 5.73 10.65 7.87
C ASP A 53 6.01 11.05 6.43
N ALA A 54 7.09 10.52 5.84
CA ALA A 54 7.48 10.82 4.47
C ALA A 54 6.45 10.27 3.47
N VAL A 55 5.97 9.03 3.67
CA VAL A 55 4.96 8.41 2.82
C VAL A 55 3.65 9.20 2.83
N ILE A 56 3.18 9.63 4.01
CA ILE A 56 1.96 10.44 4.14
C ILE A 56 2.13 11.80 3.47
N SER A 57 3.29 12.43 3.65
CA SER A 57 3.63 13.69 2.99
C SER A 57 3.61 13.57 1.46
N TRP A 58 4.13 12.47 0.90
CA TRP A 58 4.11 12.26 -0.55
C TRP A 58 2.71 12.05 -1.10
N ILE A 59 1.87 11.26 -0.43
CA ILE A 59 0.48 11.05 -0.83
C ILE A 59 -0.25 12.39 -0.81
N THR A 60 -0.04 13.20 0.23
CA THR A 60 -0.63 14.54 0.37
C THR A 60 -0.19 15.46 -0.78
N THR A 61 1.12 15.55 -1.03
CA THR A 61 1.68 16.36 -2.12
C THR A 61 1.13 15.93 -3.48
N ALA A 62 1.07 14.63 -3.76
CA ALA A 62 0.55 14.13 -5.03
C ALA A 62 -0.96 14.40 -5.18
N ARG A 63 -1.73 14.31 -4.10
CA ARG A 63 -3.15 14.68 -4.08
C ARG A 63 -3.36 16.17 -4.40
N GLU A 64 -2.51 17.04 -3.87
CA GLU A 64 -2.57 18.49 -4.14
C GLU A 64 -2.21 18.82 -5.60
N LEU A 65 -1.22 18.15 -6.17
CA LEU A 65 -0.82 18.32 -7.58
C LEU A 65 -1.87 17.78 -8.56
N PHE A 66 -2.53 16.69 -8.18
CA PHE A 66 -3.48 15.97 -9.03
C PHE A 66 -4.81 15.72 -8.29
N PRO A 67 -5.58 16.78 -7.99
CA PRO A 67 -6.79 16.67 -7.16
C PRO A 67 -7.95 15.92 -7.84
N GLN A 68 -7.91 15.78 -9.17
CA GLN A 68 -8.91 15.11 -9.99
C GLN A 68 -8.27 13.96 -10.79
N PRO A 69 -7.84 12.87 -10.13
CA PRO A 69 -7.22 11.72 -10.78
C PRO A 69 -8.13 11.04 -11.82
N GLU A 70 -9.45 11.18 -11.69
CA GLU A 70 -10.46 10.64 -12.59
C GLU A 70 -10.34 11.15 -14.04
N ARG A 71 -9.70 12.31 -14.24
CA ARG A 71 -9.44 12.85 -15.60
C ARG A 71 -8.48 11.97 -16.40
N PHE A 72 -7.61 11.22 -15.72
CA PHE A 72 -6.68 10.29 -16.36
C PHE A 72 -7.32 8.91 -16.54
N SER A 73 -8.14 8.48 -15.59
CA SER A 73 -8.99 7.29 -15.70
C SER A 73 -10.15 7.38 -14.70
N PRO A 74 -11.42 7.15 -15.10
CA PRO A 74 -12.56 7.16 -14.18
C PRO A 74 -12.41 6.21 -12.99
N SER A 75 -11.62 5.13 -13.14
CA SER A 75 -11.34 4.17 -12.07
C SER A 75 -10.53 4.73 -10.90
N TRP A 76 -9.95 5.93 -11.02
CA TRP A 76 -9.06 6.51 -10.02
C TRP A 76 -9.70 7.60 -9.17
N SER A 77 -11.01 7.78 -9.23
CA SER A 77 -11.74 8.81 -8.48
C SER A 77 -11.52 8.78 -6.97
N GLN A 78 -11.10 7.64 -6.40
CA GLN A 78 -10.83 7.46 -4.96
C GLN A 78 -9.39 7.05 -4.67
N VAL A 79 -8.51 7.06 -5.67
CA VAL A 79 -7.17 6.45 -5.55
C VAL A 79 -6.33 7.06 -4.43
N TRP A 80 -6.45 8.38 -4.20
CA TRP A 80 -5.71 9.04 -3.12
C TRP A 80 -6.20 8.62 -1.74
N ASP A 81 -7.52 8.49 -1.57
CA ASP A 81 -8.10 8.03 -0.30
C ASP A 81 -7.76 6.55 -0.04
N GLU A 82 -7.75 5.73 -1.08
CA GLU A 82 -7.31 4.32 -1.00
C GLU A 82 -5.83 4.21 -0.58
N LEU A 83 -4.94 4.95 -1.24
CA LEU A 83 -3.50 4.95 -0.91
C LEU A 83 -3.24 5.45 0.52
N GLN A 84 -3.93 6.52 0.93
CA GLN A 84 -3.86 7.08 2.27
C GLN A 84 -4.31 6.05 3.32
N GLN A 85 -5.44 5.38 3.08
CA GLN A 85 -5.98 4.38 4.00
C GLN A 85 -5.03 3.19 4.15
N ILE A 86 -4.41 2.73 3.06
CA ILE A 86 -3.38 1.67 3.10
C ILE A 86 -2.20 2.10 3.97
N ALA A 87 -1.71 3.34 3.78
CA ALA A 87 -0.60 3.88 4.57
C ALA A 87 -0.94 3.89 6.06
N GLU A 88 -2.08 4.46 6.44
CA GLU A 88 -2.52 4.60 7.83
C GLU A 88 -2.69 3.24 8.53
N VAL A 89 -3.31 2.26 7.87
CA VAL A 89 -3.47 0.92 8.44
C VAL A 89 -2.11 0.25 8.63
N LYS A 90 -1.19 0.36 7.66
CA LYS A 90 0.14 -0.24 7.77
C LYS A 90 0.98 0.45 8.85
N ILE A 91 0.92 1.77 8.96
CA ILE A 91 1.57 2.55 10.05
C ILE A 91 1.07 2.06 11.41
N LYS A 92 -0.25 1.92 11.57
CA LYS A 92 -0.84 1.40 12.81
C LYS A 92 -0.32 0.01 13.15
N LEU A 93 -0.20 -0.89 12.16
CA LEU A 93 0.35 -2.23 12.38
C LEU A 93 1.82 -2.20 12.79
N LEU A 94 2.63 -1.36 12.13
CA LEU A 94 4.04 -1.15 12.50
C LEU A 94 4.14 -0.69 13.97
N GLN A 95 3.33 0.27 14.38
CA GLN A 95 3.31 0.76 15.77
C GLN A 95 2.77 -0.27 16.78
N THR A 96 1.88 -1.16 16.34
CA THR A 96 1.24 -2.16 17.22
C THR A 96 2.15 -3.37 17.47
N VAL A 97 2.87 -3.84 16.45
CA VAL A 97 3.75 -5.01 16.55
C VAL A 97 5.18 -4.54 16.77
N ALA A 98 5.73 -4.83 17.95
CA ALA A 98 7.06 -4.38 18.33
C ALA A 98 8.12 -4.91 17.33
N PRO A 99 9.19 -4.15 17.03
CA PRO A 99 10.22 -4.57 16.07
C PRO A 99 10.77 -5.99 16.30
N GLY A 100 11.01 -6.36 17.56
CA GLY A 100 11.52 -7.69 17.93
C GLY A 100 10.52 -8.84 17.70
N GLU A 101 9.23 -8.54 17.48
CA GLU A 101 8.20 -9.54 17.21
C GLU A 101 7.90 -9.72 15.73
N ARG A 102 8.46 -8.87 14.85
CA ARG A 102 8.16 -8.87 13.41
C ARG A 102 8.83 -10.01 12.65
N GLU A 103 9.98 -10.49 13.12
CA GLU A 103 10.74 -11.54 12.44
C GLU A 103 9.99 -12.88 12.44
N GLY A 104 10.12 -13.63 11.34
CA GLY A 104 9.48 -14.92 11.13
C GLY A 104 8.40 -14.87 10.06
N GLU A 105 7.65 -15.96 9.95
CA GLU A 105 6.58 -16.10 8.97
C GLU A 105 5.26 -15.51 9.51
N TRP A 106 4.56 -14.81 8.63
CA TRP A 106 3.24 -14.26 8.85
C TRP A 106 2.27 -14.81 7.80
N GLN A 107 1.01 -14.84 8.18
CA GLN A 107 -0.08 -15.20 7.29
C GLN A 107 -1.25 -14.22 7.40
N LEU A 108 -1.98 -14.11 6.30
CA LEU A 108 -3.20 -13.33 6.18
C LEU A 108 -4.37 -14.25 5.87
N ILE A 109 -5.44 -14.17 6.65
CA ILE A 109 -6.65 -14.97 6.46
C ILE A 109 -7.82 -14.03 6.18
N LEU A 110 -8.54 -14.25 5.08
CA LEU A 110 -9.81 -13.61 4.76
C LEU A 110 -10.90 -14.68 4.72
N ASP A 111 -11.99 -14.43 5.42
CA ASP A 111 -13.08 -15.40 5.58
C ASP A 111 -14.41 -14.69 5.84
N ASN A 112 -15.50 -15.38 5.51
CA ASN A 112 -16.86 -15.02 5.87
C ASN A 112 -17.53 -16.24 6.52
N PRO A 113 -17.66 -16.27 7.86
CA PRO A 113 -18.16 -17.44 8.58
C PRO A 113 -19.65 -17.72 8.33
N HIS A 114 -20.32 -16.85 7.57
CA HIS A 114 -21.74 -16.97 7.23
C HIS A 114 -21.98 -17.36 5.77
N THR A 115 -20.92 -17.62 4.99
CA THR A 115 -21.05 -18.13 3.62
C THR A 115 -20.31 -19.46 3.47
N ILE A 116 -20.59 -20.18 2.40
CA ILE A 116 -19.88 -21.42 2.02
C ILE A 116 -18.71 -21.14 1.06
N GLN A 117 -18.26 -19.88 0.99
CA GLN A 117 -17.16 -19.50 0.10
C GLN A 117 -15.83 -20.00 0.65
N GLU A 118 -14.84 -20.12 -0.24
CA GLU A 118 -13.49 -20.52 0.14
C GLU A 118 -12.83 -19.48 1.04
N VAL A 119 -12.14 -19.95 2.08
CA VAL A 119 -11.26 -19.13 2.90
C VAL A 119 -10.00 -18.84 2.11
N VAL A 120 -9.65 -17.56 1.97
CA VAL A 120 -8.38 -17.16 1.34
C VAL A 120 -7.31 -17.07 2.42
N CYS A 121 -6.21 -17.80 2.23
CA CYS A 121 -5.05 -17.73 3.10
C CYS A 121 -3.79 -17.40 2.27
N HIS A 122 -3.11 -16.32 2.63
CA HIS A 122 -1.78 -16.00 2.13
C HIS A 122 -0.75 -16.37 3.21
N THR A 123 0.06 -17.40 2.96
CA THR A 123 1.09 -17.91 3.87
C THR A 123 2.49 -17.49 3.42
N GLY A 124 3.53 -17.77 4.21
CA GLY A 124 4.92 -17.54 3.81
C GLY A 124 5.31 -16.06 3.70
N LEU A 125 4.57 -15.15 4.34
CA LEU A 125 4.81 -13.71 4.21
C LEU A 125 5.81 -13.23 5.27
N SER A 126 6.63 -12.24 4.93
CA SER A 126 7.27 -11.41 5.96
C SER A 126 6.24 -10.50 6.63
N PHE A 127 6.55 -9.95 7.82
CA PHE A 127 5.66 -8.98 8.49
C PHE A 127 5.32 -7.78 7.60
N HIS A 128 6.30 -7.23 6.88
CA HIS A 128 6.08 -6.04 6.04
C HIS A 128 5.13 -6.33 4.86
N GLU A 129 5.27 -7.51 4.24
CA GLU A 129 4.37 -7.94 3.17
C GLU A 129 2.97 -8.21 3.70
N ALA A 130 2.87 -8.92 4.83
CA ALA A 130 1.58 -9.24 5.45
C ALA A 130 0.86 -7.98 5.94
N ALA A 131 1.58 -7.00 6.51
CA ALA A 131 1.03 -5.71 6.91
C ALA A 131 0.54 -4.90 5.71
N TYR A 132 1.27 -4.92 4.59
CA TYR A 132 0.82 -4.28 3.35
C TYR A 132 -0.45 -4.94 2.80
N LEU A 133 -0.49 -6.27 2.66
CA LEU A 133 -1.66 -6.99 2.16
C LEU A 133 -2.87 -6.83 3.08
N TYR A 134 -2.66 -6.87 4.41
CA TYR A 134 -3.71 -6.58 5.38
C TYR A 134 -4.31 -5.19 5.14
N SER A 135 -3.45 -4.18 4.94
CA SER A 135 -3.87 -2.80 4.72
C SER A 135 -4.56 -2.59 3.38
N TYR A 136 -4.16 -3.34 2.36
CA TYR A 136 -4.75 -3.34 1.02
C TYR A 136 -6.16 -3.96 1.01
N PHE A 137 -6.35 -5.11 1.65
CA PHE A 137 -7.63 -5.82 1.60
C PHE A 137 -8.65 -5.34 2.62
N ARG A 138 -8.21 -4.85 3.80
CA ARG A 138 -9.11 -4.45 4.89
C ARG A 138 -10.22 -3.47 4.46
N PRO A 139 -9.98 -2.43 3.64
CA PRO A 139 -11.03 -1.52 3.20
C PRO A 139 -12.12 -2.18 2.34
N GLY A 140 -11.76 -3.25 1.61
CA GLY A 140 -12.66 -3.95 0.68
C GLY A 140 -13.55 -5.01 1.31
N LEU A 141 -13.44 -5.23 2.63
CA LEU A 141 -14.22 -6.25 3.33
C LEU A 141 -15.73 -6.00 3.19
N GLN A 142 -16.44 -7.03 2.74
CA GLN A 142 -17.88 -7.05 2.63
C GLN A 142 -18.53 -7.35 3.99
N LYS A 143 -19.85 -7.30 4.02
CA LYS A 143 -20.63 -7.57 5.23
C LYS A 143 -20.30 -8.97 5.79
N ASN A 144 -19.94 -9.01 7.06
CA ASN A 144 -19.54 -10.20 7.82
C ASN A 144 -18.23 -10.86 7.38
N GLU A 145 -17.49 -10.26 6.44
CA GLU A 145 -16.11 -10.67 6.18
C GLU A 145 -15.19 -10.17 7.29
N TYR A 146 -14.16 -10.96 7.59
CA TYR A 146 -13.09 -10.55 8.48
C TYR A 146 -11.74 -10.82 7.85
N ILE A 147 -10.75 -10.05 8.31
CA ILE A 147 -9.34 -10.21 7.96
C ILE A 147 -8.53 -10.41 9.23
N ARG A 148 -7.67 -11.43 9.25
CA ARG A 148 -6.75 -11.72 10.36
C ARG A 148 -5.32 -11.68 9.85
N LEU A 149 -4.47 -10.98 10.60
CA LEU A 149 -3.03 -11.02 10.46
C LEU A 149 -2.47 -11.86 11.61
N GLN A 150 -1.69 -12.89 11.30
CA GLN A 150 -1.21 -13.84 12.29
C GLN A 150 0.26 -14.17 12.08
N LYS A 151 1.04 -14.17 13.17
CA LYS A 151 2.40 -14.70 13.18
C LYS A 151 2.36 -16.22 13.35
N VAL A 152 3.06 -16.94 12.48
CA VAL A 152 3.20 -18.40 12.53
C VAL A 152 4.34 -18.74 13.48
N GLN A 153 4.01 -19.46 14.56
CA GLN A 153 4.99 -19.91 15.56
C GLN A 153 5.53 -21.30 15.27
N SER A 154 4.69 -22.17 14.70
CA SER A 154 5.04 -23.53 14.34
C SER A 154 4.22 -23.93 13.12
N MET A 155 4.87 -24.59 12.17
CA MET A 155 4.25 -25.03 10.92
C MET A 155 4.60 -26.48 10.67
N TYR A 156 3.59 -27.26 10.28
CA TYR A 156 3.75 -28.61 9.80
C TYR A 156 3.24 -28.68 8.36
N THR A 157 4.03 -29.21 7.45
CA THR A 157 3.66 -29.32 6.03
C THR A 157 3.95 -30.73 5.54
N GLU A 158 2.92 -31.39 5.02
CA GLU A 158 3.02 -32.65 4.29
C GLU A 158 2.49 -32.45 2.87
N ILE A 159 3.16 -33.06 1.90
CA ILE A 159 2.74 -33.04 0.50
C ILE A 159 2.17 -34.42 0.18
N GLY A 160 0.93 -34.45 -0.30
CA GLY A 160 0.27 -35.70 -0.68
C GLY A 160 0.99 -36.37 -1.85
N SER A 161 1.09 -37.71 -1.78
CA SER A 161 1.58 -38.60 -2.84
C SER A 161 0.44 -39.16 -3.68
#